data_AF-A0A7V2TYT5-F1
#
_entry.id   AF-A0A7V2TYT5-F1
#
_cell.length_a   1.000
_cell.length_b   1.000
_cell.length_c   1.000
_cell.angle_alpha   90.00
_cell.angle_beta   90.00
_cell.angle_gamma   90.00
#
_symmetry.space_group_name_H-M   'P 1'
#
loop_
_entity.id
_entity.type
_entity.pdbx_description
1 polymer ?
#
loop_
_entity_poly.entity_id
_entity_poly.type
_entity_poly.pdbx_seq_one_letter_code
_entity_poly.pdbx_strand_id
1 'polypeptide(L)' 'MTKEKKIIQNEVGLLELAKHLGNVSQACKVMGYSRDNFCRFKDLYEKG' A
#
# COMPACT_ATOMS: atom_id res chain seq x y z
N MET A 1 18.44 -7.15 -6.09
CA MET A 1 17.49 -6.01 -5.98
C MET A 1 17.70 -5.37 -4.61
N THR A 2 17.90 -4.05 -4.54
CA THR A 2 18.01 -3.34 -3.26
C THR A 2 16.66 -3.38 -2.53
N LYS A 3 16.68 -3.51 -1.19
CA LYS A 3 15.47 -3.68 -0.36
C LYS A 3 14.44 -2.57 -0.59
N GLU A 4 14.91 -1.35 -0.86
CA GLU A 4 14.11 -0.16 -1.16
C GLU A 4 13.25 -0.34 -2.42
N LYS A 5 13.81 -0.89 -3.51
CA LYS A 5 13.06 -1.12 -4.75
C LYS A 5 11.93 -2.13 -4.58
N LYS A 6 12.06 -3.07 -3.64
CA LYS A 6 11.01 -4.05 -3.32
C LYS A 6 9.90 -3.42 -2.47
N ILE A 7 10.26 -2.50 -1.58
CA ILE A 7 9.29 -1.74 -0.78
C ILE A 7 8.45 -0.85 -1.70
N ILE A 8 9.10 -0.09 -2.58
CA ILE A 8 8.42 0.81 -3.54
C ILE A 8 7.46 0.02 -4.45
N GLN A 9 7.89 -1.12 -5.01
CA GLN A 9 7.03 -1.94 -5.87
C GLN A 9 5.80 -2.48 -5.13
N ASN A 10 5.98 -2.93 -3.88
CA ASN A 10 4.87 -3.43 -3.09
C ASN A 10 3.89 -2.31 -2.69
N GLU A 11 4.39 -1.10 -2.43
CA GLU A 11 3.55 0.07 -2.12
C GLU A 11 2.74 0.53 -3.34
N VAL A 12 3.36 0.58 -4.52
CA VAL A 12 2.67 0.86 -5.78
C VAL A 12 1.59 -0.19 -6.06
N GLY A 13 1.93 -1.47 -5.95
CA GLY A 13 0.96 -2.56 -6.17
C GLY A 13 -0.23 -2.51 -5.20
N LEU A 14 -0.01 -2.10 -3.95
CA LEU A 14 -1.07 -1.95 -2.96
C LEU A 14 -2.01 -0.76 -3.29
N LEU A 15 -1.47 0.35 -3.78
CA LEU A 15 -2.26 1.50 -4.24
C LEU A 15 -3.12 1.15 -5.45
N GLU A 16 -2.57 0.46 -6.44
CA GLU A 16 -3.33 0.02 -7.61
C GLU A 16 -4.45 -0.93 -7.19
N LEU A 17 -4.15 -1.89 -6.34
CA LEU A 17 -5.15 -2.82 -5.82
C LEU A 17 -6.24 -2.10 -5.02
N ALA A 18 -5.89 -1.11 -4.20
CA ALA A 18 -6.85 -0.29 -3.46
C ALA A 18 -7.76 0.53 -4.40
N LYS A 19 -7.22 1.07 -5.50
CA LYS A 19 -8.01 1.74 -6.55
C LYS A 19 -8.95 0.78 -7.26
N HIS A 20 -8.48 -0.40 -7.63
CA HIS A 20 -9.30 -1.43 -8.28
C HIS A 20 -10.44 -1.94 -7.39
N LEU A 21 -10.18 -2.10 -6.09
CA LEU A 21 -11.18 -2.58 -5.13
C LEU A 21 -12.07 -1.47 -4.58
N GLY A 22 -11.69 -0.19 -4.75
CA GLY A 22 -12.32 0.95 -4.05
C GLY A 22 -12.21 0.88 -2.52
N ASN A 23 -11.45 -0.09 -2.00
CA ASN A 23 -11.35 -0.38 -0.57
C ASN A 23 -9.93 -0.80 -0.20
N VAL A 24 -9.25 0.15 0.43
CA VAL A 24 -7.92 -0.01 1.04
C VAL A 24 -7.84 -1.22 1.97
N SER A 25 -8.85 -1.40 2.84
CA SER A 25 -8.78 -2.44 3.87
C SER A 25 -8.81 -3.84 3.25
N GLN A 26 -9.51 -4.00 2.11
CA GLN A 26 -9.50 -5.24 1.35
C GLN A 26 -8.18 -5.43 0.61
N ALA A 27 -7.63 -4.37 0.02
CA ALA A 27 -6.32 -4.44 -0.64
C ALA A 27 -5.21 -4.85 0.34
N CYS A 28 -5.19 -4.31 1.56
CA CYS A 28 -4.23 -4.71 2.61
C CYS A 28 -4.37 -6.19 2.98
N LYS A 29 -5.61 -6.70 3.11
CA LYS A 29 -5.87 -8.10 3.42
C LYS A 29 -5.40 -9.04 2.32
N VAL A 30 -5.62 -8.68 1.06
CA VAL A 30 -5.19 -9.48 -0.11
C VAL A 30 -3.67 -9.52 -0.24
N MET A 31 -3.00 -8.39 -0.02
CA MET A 31 -1.54 -8.31 -0.12
C MET A 31 -0.80 -8.81 1.14
N GLY A 32 -1.54 -9.22 2.19
CA GLY A 32 -0.94 -9.69 3.45
C GLY A 32 -0.24 -8.60 4.26
N TYR A 33 -0.60 -7.32 4.03
CA TYR A 33 -0.04 -6.18 4.74
C TYR A 33 -0.89 -5.86 5.99
N SER A 34 -0.23 -5.55 7.11
CA SER A 34 -0.94 -4.97 8.26
C SER A 34 -1.47 -3.57 7.90
N ARG A 35 -2.63 -3.22 8.45
CA ARG A 35 -3.22 -1.88 8.28
C ARG A 35 -2.25 -0.76 8.66
N ASP A 36 -1.35 -1.01 9.59
CA ASP A 36 -0.37 -0.03 10.09
C ASP A 36 0.59 0.47 9.00
N ASN A 37 1.06 -0.44 8.13
CA ASN A 37 1.95 -0.08 7.03
C ASN A 37 1.22 0.78 5.99
N PHE A 38 -0.05 0.48 5.74
CA PHE A 38 -0.86 1.28 4.85
C PHE A 38 -1.24 2.64 5.45
N CYS A 39 -1.58 2.70 6.74
CA CYS A 39 -1.96 3.96 7.39
C CYS A 39 -0.83 5.00 7.31
N ARG A 40 0.42 4.56 7.51
CA ARG A 40 1.61 5.40 7.28
C ARG A 40 1.72 5.88 5.83
N PHE A 41 1.45 5.01 4.86
CA PHE A 41 1.53 5.38 3.45
C PHE A 41 0.40 6.31 3.01
N LYS A 42 -0.82 6.08 3.52
CA LYS A 42 -1.98 6.95 3.31
C LYS A 42 -1.72 8.34 3.88
N ASP A 43 -1.20 8.42 5.10
CA ASP A 43 -0.85 9.69 5.74
C ASP A 43 0.22 10.45 4.94
N LEU A 44 1.23 9.76 4.40
CA LEU A 44 2.24 10.35 3.51
C LEU A 44 1.66 10.80 2.16
N TYR A 45 0.64 10.12 1.64
CA TYR A 45 -0.03 10.47 0.38
C TYR A 45 -1.08 11.58 0.55
N GLU A 46 -1.80 11.60 1.69
CA GLU A 46 -2.80 12.63 2.03
C GLU A 46 -2.16 13.92 2.56
N LYS A 47 -0.96 13.86 3.16
CA LYS A 47 -0.20 15.04 3.59
C LYS A 47 0.70 15.63 2.50
N GLY A 48 0.45 15.30 1.23
CA GLY A 48 1.08 15.96 0.09
C GLY A 48 0.86 17.47 0.11
#